data_AF-A0A136KKL2-F1
#
_entry.id   AF-A0A136KKL2-F1
#
_cell.length_a   1.000
_cell.length_b   1.000
_cell.length_c   1.000
_cell.angle_alpha   90.00
_cell.angle_beta   90.00
_cell.angle_gamma   90.00
#
_symmetry.space_group_name_H-M   'P 1'
#
loop_
_entity.id
_entity.type
_entity.pdbx_description
1 polymer ?
#
loop_
_entity_poly.entity_id
_entity_poly.type
_entity_poly.pdbx_seq_one_letter_code
_entity_poly.pdbx_strand_id
1 'polypeptide(L)'
;MPFHLGIDSGGTSTRAMLVNEAGQVLFTGQAGSANFTTSPPRLVRQNLQKATSGCPEPDTVCLCGAGILTKANFLQAGDLLAELFPKARHRVTPDYYAAYASFDPPVCVCVISGTGSVVCSSGEHGFAKSGGGGFAIGDDGSAFRFGRAALRHFLDDPDECSCRVLQAIENGSAPRNPPR
;
A
#
# COMPACT_ATOMS: atom_id res chain seq x y z
N MET A 1 -19.55 16.18 15.49
CA MET A 1 -19.52 14.82 14.92
C MET A 1 -18.07 14.51 14.63
N PRO A 2 -17.56 13.36 15.10
CA PRO A 2 -16.15 13.02 14.93
C PRO A 2 -15.78 12.78 13.45
N PHE A 3 -14.54 13.09 13.13
CA PHE A 3 -13.93 12.90 11.82
C PHE A 3 -12.88 11.79 11.87
N HIS A 4 -12.96 10.87 10.91
CA HIS A 4 -12.11 9.68 10.83
C HIS A 4 -11.27 9.72 9.56
N LEU A 5 -9.94 9.75 9.72
CA LEU A 5 -8.98 9.73 8.62
C LEU A 5 -8.46 8.32 8.41
N GLY A 6 -8.68 7.75 7.23
CA GLY A 6 -8.00 6.55 6.75
C GLY A 6 -6.84 6.92 5.84
N ILE A 7 -5.69 6.26 6.02
CA ILE A 7 -4.51 6.39 5.14
C ILE A 7 -4.11 4.99 4.68
N ASP A 8 -4.15 4.74 3.38
CA ASP A 8 -3.62 3.54 2.74
C ASP A 8 -2.29 3.88 2.06
N SER A 9 -1.20 3.35 2.61
CA SER A 9 0.16 3.61 2.15
C SER A 9 0.79 2.34 1.59
N GLY A 10 0.91 2.25 0.27
CA GLY A 10 1.52 1.13 -0.43
C GLY A 10 2.98 1.39 -0.86
N GLY A 11 3.52 0.42 -1.61
CA GLY A 11 4.85 0.54 -2.24
C GLY A 11 4.93 1.56 -3.39
N THR A 12 3.78 1.99 -3.94
CA THR A 12 3.72 2.88 -5.13
C THR A 12 3.06 4.22 -4.83
N SER A 13 2.00 4.23 -4.03
CA SER A 13 1.21 5.41 -3.74
C SER A 13 0.69 5.42 -2.31
N THR A 14 0.38 6.60 -1.82
CA THR A 14 -0.33 6.83 -0.57
C THR A 14 -1.65 7.52 -0.88
N ARG A 15 -2.75 7.06 -0.27
CA ARG A 15 -4.09 7.65 -0.40
C ARG A 15 -4.63 7.95 0.98
N ALA A 16 -5.27 9.09 1.13
CA ALA A 16 -5.93 9.52 2.36
C ALA A 16 -7.39 9.83 2.09
N MET A 17 -8.28 9.51 3.04
CA MET A 17 -9.69 9.81 2.97
C MET A 17 -10.21 10.17 4.37
N LEU A 18 -10.85 11.32 4.51
CA LEU A 18 -11.54 11.72 5.73
C LEU A 18 -13.05 11.53 5.56
N VAL A 19 -13.68 10.88 6.54
CA VAL A 19 -15.13 10.71 6.61
C VAL A 19 -15.69 11.20 7.95
N ASN A 20 -16.97 11.57 7.96
CA ASN A 20 -17.73 11.74 9.21
C ASN A 20 -18.47 10.45 9.61
N GLU A 21 -19.19 10.47 10.73
CA GLU A 21 -19.99 9.32 11.21
C GLU A 21 -21.08 8.86 10.23
N ALA A 22 -21.56 9.74 9.36
CA ALA A 22 -22.54 9.39 8.33
C ALA A 22 -21.90 8.71 7.10
N GLY A 23 -20.58 8.50 7.12
CA GLY A 23 -19.83 7.95 5.99
C GLY A 23 -19.63 8.93 4.84
N GLN A 24 -19.94 10.22 5.03
CA GLN A 24 -19.74 11.23 4.00
C GLN A 24 -18.26 11.55 3.88
N VAL A 25 -17.74 11.51 2.65
CA VAL A 25 -16.36 11.88 2.35
C VAL A 25 -16.22 13.39 2.39
N LEU A 26 -15.37 13.88 3.30
CA LEU A 26 -15.08 15.31 3.49
C LEU A 26 -13.75 15.73 2.88
N PHE A 27 -12.84 14.78 2.70
CA PHE A 27 -11.52 15.02 2.12
C PHE A 27 -10.99 13.75 1.47
N THR A 28 -10.24 13.93 0.37
CA THR A 28 -9.39 12.90 -0.22
C THR A 28 -8.06 13.51 -0.61
N GLY A 29 -6.98 12.75 -0.49
CA GLY A 29 -5.67 13.17 -0.95
C GLY A 29 -4.80 12.01 -1.40
N GLN A 30 -3.76 12.31 -2.18
CA GLN A 30 -2.88 11.31 -2.76
C GLN A 30 -1.44 11.82 -2.86
N ALA A 31 -0.49 10.91 -2.67
CA ALA A 31 0.94 11.16 -2.88
C ALA A 31 1.66 9.90 -3.37
N GLY A 32 2.99 9.98 -3.47
CA GLY A 32 3.85 8.85 -3.80
C GLY A 32 3.91 7.80 -2.69
N SER A 33 4.81 6.83 -2.86
CA SER A 33 5.04 5.72 -1.93
C SER A 33 5.41 6.17 -0.52
N ALA A 34 4.88 5.50 0.50
CA ALA A 34 5.32 5.64 1.88
C ALA A 34 5.44 4.24 2.54
N ASN A 35 6.29 3.40 1.94
CA ASN A 35 6.62 2.09 2.48
C ASN A 35 7.68 2.20 3.62
N PHE A 36 7.33 1.77 4.82
CA PHE A 36 8.14 1.93 6.03
C PHE A 36 9.40 1.04 6.09
N THR A 37 9.56 0.11 5.15
CA THR A 37 10.77 -0.74 5.04
C THR A 37 11.67 -0.28 3.88
N THR A 38 11.10 0.02 2.72
CA THR A 38 11.89 0.27 1.49
C THR A 38 12.07 1.74 1.14
N SER A 39 11.25 2.63 1.68
CA SER A 39 11.36 4.08 1.42
C SER A 39 12.22 4.78 2.47
N PRO A 40 13.03 5.79 2.10
CA PRO A 40 13.73 6.62 3.08
C PRO A 40 12.74 7.30 4.04
N PRO A 41 13.02 7.39 5.37
CA PRO A 41 12.10 7.99 6.34
C PRO A 41 11.64 9.41 5.99
N ARG A 42 12.54 10.22 5.40
CA ARG A 42 12.20 11.58 4.91
C ARG A 42 11.12 11.56 3.82
N LEU A 43 11.15 10.56 2.94
CA LEU A 43 10.22 10.44 1.82
C LEU A 43 8.86 9.94 2.31
N VAL A 44 8.85 8.99 3.26
CA VAL A 44 7.64 8.51 3.95
C VAL A 44 6.91 9.70 4.59
N ARG A 45 7.62 10.51 5.39
CA ARG A 45 7.07 11.73 5.99
C ARG A 45 6.53 12.70 4.95
N GLN A 46 7.32 13.02 3.93
CA GLN A 46 6.92 13.96 2.88
C GLN A 46 5.66 13.51 2.15
N ASN A 47 5.55 12.23 1.79
CA ASN A 47 4.39 11.72 1.07
C ASN A 47 3.15 11.62 1.95
N LEU A 48 3.29 11.29 3.24
CA LEU A 48 2.17 11.34 4.18
C LEU A 48 1.67 12.77 4.35
N GLN A 49 2.56 13.74 4.60
CA GLN A 49 2.19 15.16 4.69
C GLN A 49 1.52 15.67 3.42
N LYS A 50 2.01 15.28 2.24
CA LYS A 50 1.42 15.65 0.96
C LYS A 50 0.04 15.03 0.77
N ALA A 51 -0.13 13.74 1.09
CA ALA A 51 -1.40 13.05 0.96
C ALA A 51 -2.47 13.60 1.92
N THR A 52 -2.07 14.19 3.05
CA THR A 52 -2.99 14.73 4.06
C THR A 52 -3.00 16.26 4.09
N SER A 53 -2.39 16.92 3.09
CA SER A 53 -2.34 18.37 3.00
C SER A 53 -3.74 18.94 2.78
N GLY A 54 -4.16 19.88 3.64
CA GLY A 54 -5.51 20.46 3.59
C GLY A 54 -6.61 19.56 4.19
N CYS A 55 -6.25 18.42 4.79
CA CYS A 55 -7.21 17.59 5.52
C CYS A 55 -7.74 18.36 6.75
N PRO A 56 -9.08 18.42 6.95
CA PRO A 56 -9.66 18.89 8.21
C PRO A 56 -9.11 18.10 9.41
N GLU A 57 -9.08 18.73 10.59
CA GLU A 57 -8.53 18.13 11.83
C GLU A 57 -9.32 16.85 12.20
N PRO A 58 -8.69 15.65 12.19
CA PRO A 58 -9.38 14.41 12.50
C PRO A 58 -9.41 14.13 14.02
N ASP A 59 -10.45 13.45 14.49
CA ASP A 59 -10.51 12.89 15.85
C ASP A 59 -9.76 11.56 15.94
N THR A 60 -9.74 10.79 14.84
CA THR A 60 -9.01 9.53 14.76
C THR A 60 -8.32 9.36 13.42
N VAL A 61 -7.14 8.72 13.43
CA VAL A 61 -6.36 8.39 12.22
C VAL A 61 -6.03 6.91 12.21
N CYS A 62 -6.30 6.22 11.10
CA CYS A 62 -5.88 4.84 10.87
C CYS A 62 -4.93 4.79 9.68
N LEU A 63 -3.69 4.35 9.89
CA LEU A 63 -2.73 4.08 8.83
C LEU A 63 -2.68 2.57 8.56
N CYS A 64 -2.92 2.20 7.30
CA CYS A 64 -2.68 0.88 6.74
C CYS A 64 -1.43 0.98 5.87
N GLY A 65 -0.27 0.58 6.41
CA GLY A 65 1.03 0.85 5.81
C GLY A 65 1.78 -0.38 5.34
N ALA A 66 2.28 -0.35 4.12
CA ALA A 66 3.23 -1.30 3.59
C ALA A 66 4.58 -1.15 4.30
N GLY A 67 5.27 -2.26 4.53
CA GLY A 67 6.56 -2.26 5.23
C GLY A 67 6.46 -2.10 6.75
N ILE A 68 5.28 -2.23 7.33
CA ILE A 68 5.10 -2.35 8.79
C ILE A 68 5.29 -3.81 9.18
N LEU A 69 6.56 -4.22 9.28
CA LEU A 69 6.95 -5.63 9.49
C LEU A 69 7.54 -5.89 10.87
N THR A 70 8.12 -4.87 11.50
CA THR A 70 8.81 -4.97 12.79
C THR A 70 8.20 -4.03 13.82
N LYS A 71 8.49 -4.27 15.10
CA LYS A 71 8.14 -3.34 16.18
C LYS A 71 8.74 -1.95 15.94
N ALA A 72 9.94 -1.86 15.36
CA ALA A 72 10.58 -0.59 15.03
C ALA A 72 9.78 0.19 13.97
N ASN A 73 9.34 -0.47 12.89
CA ASN A 73 8.51 0.19 11.87
C ASN A 73 7.16 0.62 12.45
N PHE A 74 6.55 -0.20 13.31
CA PHE A 74 5.30 0.12 13.98
C PHE A 74 5.43 1.39 14.86
N LEU A 75 6.48 1.47 15.68
CA LEU A 75 6.74 2.64 16.52
C LEU A 75 7.03 3.87 15.69
N GLN A 76 7.88 3.75 14.65
CA GLN A 76 8.18 4.85 13.74
C GLN A 76 6.92 5.42 13.06
N ALA A 77 6.01 4.54 12.63
CA ALA A 77 4.73 4.95 12.07
C ALA A 77 3.84 5.65 13.10
N GLY A 78 3.78 5.12 14.33
CA GLY A 78 3.03 5.72 15.43
C GLY A 78 3.53 7.12 15.80
N ASP A 79 4.85 7.27 15.98
CA ASP A 79 5.50 8.55 16.28
C ASP A 79 5.22 9.59 15.18
N LEU A 80 5.28 9.17 13.92
CA LEU A 80 4.98 10.05 12.79
C LEU A 80 3.50 10.47 12.77
N LEU A 81 2.57 9.56 13.06
CA LEU A 81 1.15 9.94 13.16
C LEU A 81 0.89 10.87 14.34
N ALA A 82 1.53 10.65 15.49
CA ALA A 82 1.42 11.51 16.66
C ALA A 82 1.95 12.92 16.38
N GLU A 83 3.00 13.06 15.58
CA GLU A 83 3.52 14.36 15.16
C GLU A 83 2.60 15.06 14.16
N LEU A 84 2.10 14.33 13.17
CA LEU A 84 1.23 14.90 12.12
C LEU A 84 -0.18 15.22 12.63
N PHE A 85 -0.67 14.48 13.61
CA PHE A 85 -2.04 14.58 14.14
C PHE A 85 -2.05 14.54 15.68
N PRO A 86 -1.49 15.55 16.36
CA PRO A 86 -1.24 15.51 17.81
C PRO A 86 -2.50 15.45 18.68
N LYS A 87 -3.66 15.81 18.14
CA LYS A 87 -4.96 15.75 18.84
C LYS A 87 -5.76 14.49 18.52
N ALA A 88 -5.35 13.72 17.50
CA ALA A 88 -6.09 12.55 17.05
C ALA A 88 -5.61 11.29 17.78
N ARG A 89 -6.54 10.38 18.08
CA ARG A 89 -6.15 9.00 18.43
C ARG A 89 -5.70 8.29 17.16
N HIS A 90 -4.53 7.66 17.19
CA HIS A 90 -4.01 6.97 16.01
C HIS A 90 -3.99 5.46 16.17
N ARG A 91 -4.16 4.75 15.06
CA ARG A 91 -3.95 3.31 14.93
C ARG A 91 -3.05 3.05 13.73
N VAL A 92 -2.06 2.20 13.94
CA VAL A 92 -1.17 1.72 12.88
C VAL A 92 -1.50 0.26 12.61
N THR A 93 -1.62 -0.09 11.34
CA THR A 93 -1.88 -1.45 10.86
C THR A 93 -1.06 -1.72 9.61
N PRO A 94 -0.74 -2.99 9.31
CA PRO A 94 -0.21 -3.37 8.01
C PRO A 94 -1.18 -3.03 6.87
N ASP A 95 -0.66 -2.79 5.67
CA ASP A 95 -1.42 -2.49 4.44
C ASP A 95 -2.59 -3.45 4.18
N TYR A 96 -2.38 -4.76 4.37
CA TYR A 96 -3.42 -5.77 4.14
C TYR A 96 -4.67 -5.59 5.01
N TYR A 97 -4.59 -4.83 6.10
CA TYR A 97 -5.75 -4.52 6.93
C TYR A 97 -6.79 -3.69 6.18
N ALA A 98 -6.37 -2.75 5.31
CA ALA A 98 -7.29 -1.91 4.54
C ALA A 98 -8.18 -2.76 3.62
N ALA A 99 -7.57 -3.69 2.89
CA ALA A 99 -8.29 -4.60 1.99
C ALA A 99 -9.18 -5.57 2.75
N TYR A 100 -8.73 -6.10 3.90
CA TYR A 100 -9.58 -6.97 4.71
C TYR A 100 -10.80 -6.21 5.28
N ALA A 101 -10.60 -4.98 5.77
CA ALA A 101 -11.63 -4.17 6.41
C ALA A 101 -12.65 -3.56 5.43
N SER A 102 -12.42 -3.66 4.11
CA SER A 102 -13.36 -3.16 3.10
C SER A 102 -14.55 -4.08 2.84
N PHE A 103 -14.54 -5.30 3.41
CA PHE A 103 -15.61 -6.28 3.26
C PHE A 103 -16.47 -6.32 4.51
N ASP A 104 -17.78 -6.51 4.31
CA ASP A 104 -18.69 -6.76 5.43
C ASP A 104 -18.38 -8.11 6.07
N PRO A 105 -18.30 -8.19 7.41
CA PRO A 105 -18.07 -9.46 8.09
C PRO A 105 -19.27 -10.42 7.92
N PRO A 106 -19.03 -11.74 7.92
CA PRO A 106 -17.76 -12.40 8.20
C PRO A 106 -16.87 -12.54 6.95
N VAL A 107 -15.58 -12.19 7.11
CA VAL A 107 -14.55 -12.41 6.09
C VAL A 107 -13.73 -13.63 6.50
N CYS A 108 -13.77 -14.71 5.71
CA CYS A 108 -12.98 -15.91 6.00
C CYS A 108 -11.51 -15.72 5.63
N VAL A 109 -11.26 -15.27 4.40
CA VAL A 109 -9.92 -15.08 3.83
C VAL A 109 -9.97 -13.90 2.86
N CYS A 110 -8.98 -13.02 2.94
CA CYS A 110 -8.72 -11.95 1.99
C CYS A 110 -7.44 -12.26 1.21
N VAL A 111 -7.49 -12.18 -0.12
CA VAL A 111 -6.34 -12.38 -1.01
C VAL A 111 -6.05 -11.08 -1.72
N ILE A 112 -4.82 -10.60 -1.60
CA ILE A 112 -4.32 -9.40 -2.26
C ILE A 112 -3.30 -9.84 -3.31
N SER A 113 -3.53 -9.44 -4.56
CA SER A 113 -2.62 -9.65 -5.69
C SER A 113 -2.47 -8.34 -6.45
N GLY A 114 -1.40 -7.61 -6.14
CA GLY A 114 -1.04 -6.34 -6.75
C GLY A 114 0.43 -6.34 -7.14
N THR A 115 1.17 -5.29 -6.78
CA THR A 115 2.64 -5.25 -6.95
C THR A 115 3.31 -6.43 -6.23
N GLY A 116 2.89 -6.70 -4.99
CA GLY A 116 3.18 -7.91 -4.24
C GLY A 116 1.93 -8.75 -4.03
N SER A 117 2.01 -9.81 -3.23
CA SER A 117 0.84 -10.62 -2.88
C SER A 117 0.86 -11.11 -1.44
N VAL A 118 -0.32 -11.20 -0.84
CA VAL A 118 -0.51 -11.67 0.53
C VAL A 118 -1.91 -12.25 0.71
N VAL A 119 -2.02 -13.28 1.52
CA VAL A 119 -3.27 -13.84 2.00
C VAL A 119 -3.38 -13.52 3.48
N CYS A 120 -4.51 -13.00 3.93
CA CYS A 120 -4.75 -12.73 5.35
C CYS A 120 -6.14 -13.14 5.80
N SER A 121 -6.28 -13.38 7.10
CA SER A 121 -7.54 -13.66 7.78
C SER A 121 -7.51 -13.10 9.19
N SER A 122 -8.69 -12.94 9.81
CA SER A 122 -8.81 -12.59 11.22
C SER A 122 -9.53 -13.71 11.97
N GLY A 123 -9.04 -14.04 13.17
CA GLY A 123 -9.65 -15.03 14.05
C GLY A 123 -9.51 -14.64 15.52
N GLU A 124 -9.78 -15.58 16.43
CA GLU A 124 -9.77 -15.35 17.89
C GLU A 124 -8.42 -14.83 18.42
N HIS A 125 -7.32 -15.15 17.74
CA HIS A 125 -5.97 -14.73 18.11
C HIS A 125 -5.48 -13.49 17.33
N GLY A 126 -6.38 -12.81 16.62
CA GLY A 126 -6.05 -11.65 15.78
C GLY A 126 -5.80 -12.03 14.32
N PHE A 127 -4.99 -11.23 13.63
CA PHE A 127 -4.70 -11.43 12.21
C PHE A 127 -3.64 -12.50 11.97
N ALA A 128 -3.93 -13.40 11.05
CA ALA A 128 -2.95 -14.30 10.46
C ALA A 128 -2.68 -13.87 9.01
N LYS A 129 -1.45 -14.10 8.53
CA LYS A 129 -1.08 -13.86 7.14
C LYS A 129 -0.16 -14.95 6.60
N SER A 130 -0.23 -15.17 5.29
CA SER A 130 0.70 -15.99 4.52
C SER A 130 1.12 -15.23 3.26
N GLY A 131 2.39 -15.33 2.86
CA GLY A 131 2.97 -14.50 1.80
C GLY A 131 3.45 -13.13 2.28
N GLY A 132 3.64 -12.19 1.34
CA GLY A 132 4.28 -10.90 1.61
C GLY A 132 5.79 -11.01 1.86
N GLY A 133 6.44 -12.04 1.28
CA GLY A 133 7.89 -12.24 1.33
C GLY A 133 8.68 -11.30 0.43
N GLY A 134 7.99 -10.45 -0.34
CA GLY A 134 8.62 -9.56 -1.30
C GLY A 134 9.04 -10.29 -2.57
N PHE A 135 9.37 -9.51 -3.60
CA PHE A 135 9.66 -10.02 -4.95
C PHE A 135 10.84 -10.99 -5.06
N ALA A 136 11.76 -10.97 -4.08
CA ALA A 136 12.97 -11.78 -4.13
C ALA A 136 12.71 -13.25 -3.81
N ILE A 137 11.94 -13.51 -2.73
CA ILE A 137 11.77 -14.84 -2.14
C ILE A 137 10.31 -15.26 -1.96
N GLY A 138 9.35 -14.41 -2.34
CA GLY A 138 7.92 -14.69 -2.24
C GLY A 138 7.11 -13.91 -3.25
N ASP A 139 5.95 -13.41 -2.80
CA ASP A 139 4.96 -12.72 -3.63
C ASP A 139 4.47 -13.58 -4.82
N ASP A 140 4.23 -14.86 -4.57
CA ASP A 140 3.60 -15.75 -5.55
C ASP A 140 2.21 -15.24 -5.94
N GLY A 141 1.96 -15.18 -7.25
CA GLY A 141 0.73 -14.57 -7.78
C GLY A 141 0.73 -13.05 -7.81
N SER A 142 1.85 -12.37 -7.54
CA SER A 142 1.98 -10.92 -7.74
C SER A 142 2.26 -10.52 -9.19
N ALA A 143 1.93 -9.28 -9.53
CA ALA A 143 2.27 -8.70 -10.82
C ALA A 143 3.79 -8.69 -11.06
N PHE A 144 4.61 -8.47 -10.02
CA PHE A 144 6.07 -8.51 -10.16
C PHE A 144 6.56 -9.91 -10.56
N ARG A 145 6.05 -10.97 -9.90
CA ARG A 145 6.41 -12.35 -10.23
C ARG A 145 6.05 -12.69 -11.68
N PHE A 146 4.85 -12.33 -12.12
CA PHE A 146 4.41 -12.56 -13.50
C PHE A 146 5.23 -11.75 -14.51
N GLY A 147 5.48 -10.47 -14.25
CA GLY A 147 6.34 -9.64 -15.12
C GLY A 147 7.75 -10.20 -15.24
N ARG A 148 8.37 -10.63 -14.13
CA ARG A 148 9.68 -11.27 -14.15
C ARG A 148 9.67 -12.59 -14.94
N ALA A 149 8.64 -13.42 -14.77
CA ALA A 149 8.51 -14.67 -15.51
C ALA A 149 8.38 -14.43 -17.02
N ALA A 150 7.56 -13.45 -17.43
CA ALA A 150 7.40 -13.07 -18.83
C ALA A 150 8.70 -12.55 -19.45
N LEU A 151 9.44 -11.70 -18.74
CA LEU A 151 10.74 -11.21 -19.21
C LEU A 151 11.79 -12.32 -19.33
N ARG A 152 11.80 -13.29 -18.40
CA ARG A 152 12.70 -14.45 -18.49
C ARG A 152 12.35 -15.33 -19.68
N HIS A 153 11.07 -15.63 -19.88
CA HIS A 153 10.60 -16.38 -21.04
C HIS A 153 11.02 -15.70 -22.35
N PHE A 154 10.84 -14.38 -22.46
CA PHE A 154 11.30 -13.62 -23.63
C PHE A 154 12.82 -13.68 -23.85
N LEU A 155 13.62 -13.68 -22.78
CA LEU A 155 15.08 -13.81 -22.90
C LEU A 155 15.52 -15.22 -23.31
N ASP A 156 14.76 -16.24 -22.93
CA ASP A 156 15.05 -17.64 -23.23
C ASP A 156 14.57 -18.01 -24.66
N ASP A 157 13.38 -17.52 -25.07
CA ASP A 157 12.81 -17.71 -26.41
C ASP A 157 12.03 -16.44 -26.88
N PRO A 158 12.71 -15.52 -27.59
CA PRO A 158 12.08 -14.29 -28.09
C PRO A 158 10.99 -14.51 -29.14
N ASP A 159 11.08 -15.60 -29.90
CA ASP A 159 10.17 -15.90 -31.02
C ASP A 159 8.86 -16.53 -30.52
N GLU A 160 8.89 -17.20 -29.36
CA GLU A 160 7.73 -17.79 -28.70
C GLU A 160 7.04 -16.82 -27.70
N CYS A 161 6.94 -15.54 -28.05
CA CYS A 161 6.27 -14.53 -27.22
C CYS A 161 4.99 -14.00 -27.87
N SER A 162 3.93 -13.85 -27.06
CA SER A 162 2.70 -13.21 -27.54
C SER A 162 2.98 -11.75 -27.96
N CYS A 163 2.29 -11.26 -29.01
CA CYS A 163 2.45 -9.89 -29.50
C CYS A 163 2.24 -8.83 -28.41
N ARG A 164 1.39 -9.11 -27.40
CA ARG A 164 1.16 -8.20 -26.26
C ARG A 164 2.38 -8.04 -25.37
N VAL A 165 3.12 -9.12 -25.12
CA VAL A 165 4.35 -9.09 -24.31
C VAL A 165 5.45 -8.36 -25.06
N LEU A 166 5.60 -8.66 -26.36
CA LEU A 166 6.55 -7.95 -27.23
C LEU A 166 6.30 -6.44 -27.24
N GLN A 167 5.05 -6.02 -27.51
CA GLN A 167 4.67 -4.60 -27.47
C GLN A 167 4.91 -3.97 -26.09
N ALA A 168 4.63 -4.67 -24.99
CA ALA A 168 4.86 -4.14 -23.65
C ALA A 168 6.35 -3.94 -23.35
N ILE A 169 7.21 -4.85 -23.82
CA ILE A 169 8.67 -4.74 -23.71
C ILE A 169 9.18 -3.56 -24.55
N GLU A 170 8.82 -3.51 -25.83
CA GLU A 170 9.21 -2.44 -26.75
C GLU A 170 8.80 -1.05 -26.24
N ASN A 171 7.55 -0.91 -25.79
CA ASN A 171 7.04 0.34 -25.22
C ASN A 171 7.69 0.70 -23.88
N GLY A 172 8.04 -0.31 -23.07
CA GLY A 172 8.72 -0.12 -21.79
C GLY A 172 10.18 0.30 -21.93
N SER A 173 10.84 -0.11 -23.02
CA SER A 173 12.21 0.23 -23.38
C SER A 173 12.35 1.58 -24.08
N ALA A 174 11.25 2.18 -24.55
CA ALA A 174 11.28 3.52 -25.12
C ALA A 174 11.67 4.55 -24.05
N PRO A 175 12.60 5.50 -24.34
CA PRO A 175 13.02 6.50 -23.37
C PRO A 175 11.80 7.31 -22.92
N ARG A 176 11.47 7.23 -21.62
CA ARG A 176 10.48 8.13 -21.02
C ARG A 176 11.08 9.53 -21.07
N ASN A 177 10.58 10.38 -21.96
CA ASN A 177 10.90 11.80 -21.93
C ASN A 177 10.61 12.32 -20.51
N PRO A 178 11.56 13.00 -19.85
CA PRO A 178 11.29 13.58 -18.54
C PRO A 178 10.11 14.55 -18.65
N PRO A 179 9.26 14.65 -17.62
CA PRO A 179 8.15 15.59 -17.62
C PRO A 179 8.71 17.00 -17.83
N ARG A 180 8.11 17.73 -18.78
CA ARG A 180 8.39 19.15 -19.04
C ARG A 180 8.04 20.01 -17.82
#